data_AF-X5QB02-F1
#
_entry.id   AF-X5QB02-F1
#
_cell.length_a   1.000
_cell.length_b   1.000
_cell.length_c   1.000
_cell.angle_alpha   90.00
_cell.angle_beta   90.00
_cell.angle_gamma   90.00
#
_symmetry.space_group_name_H-M   'P 1'
#
loop_
_entity.id
_entity.type
_entity.pdbx_description
1 polymer ?
#
loop_
_entity_poly.entity_id
_entity_poly.type
_entity_poly.pdbx_seq_one_letter_code
_entity_poly.pdbx_strand_id
1 'polypeptide(L)'
;MRISGVVSFMLASLWLAGCSSTAGVDGLQPSNETTSSVVRPSAPVTAAPAETADLAPMRSDMVADNAVADNAPPFSMVEEEEAIVAGTPQGSTRPQLEPAALMSAPKRLTRAAPAMLASPVTRYGFRDAKPINFGKASPRYLAVHGVDVSRWQGNVNWGKLRAQGANFAYIKATDGGDHLDPMFMKNWRNADAAGLKRGAYHFFYWCRTAGEQADWFIRNVPRVEGALPPVIDVEWNGESSCKRQPSRATVLEKMKVFMDKLERHYGQRPIIYTAPDFYRDNLKGAFLDYPFWLRAVARHPSKVYPGRKWLFWQYSGSGLSHGVTGRIDLNVFHGDERAWWAWAGGQTTVADAD
;
A
#
# COMPACT_ATOMS: atom_id res chain seq x y z
N MET A 1 34.26 32.60 -66.32
CA MET A 1 32.89 32.04 -66.45
C MET A 1 32.96 30.77 -67.28
N ARG A 2 32.55 29.60 -66.70
CA ARG A 2 32.34 28.30 -67.40
C ARG A 2 33.64 27.70 -68.04
N ILE A 3 33.82 26.40 -68.33
CA ILE A 3 32.96 25.20 -68.49
C ILE A 3 33.63 23.92 -67.90
N SER A 4 32.80 23.00 -67.38
CA SER A 4 32.90 21.52 -67.17
C SER A 4 34.17 20.76 -66.73
N GLY A 5 33.91 19.78 -65.85
CA GLY A 5 34.73 18.59 -65.61
C GLY A 5 33.96 17.57 -64.75
N VAL A 6 33.01 16.84 -65.34
CA VAL A 6 32.21 15.80 -64.63
C VAL A 6 33.02 14.52 -64.51
N VAL A 7 33.17 13.99 -63.29
CA VAL A 7 33.55 12.59 -63.05
C VAL A 7 32.63 12.02 -61.96
N SER A 8 31.76 11.09 -62.35
CA SER A 8 31.00 10.25 -61.43
C SER A 8 31.82 8.99 -61.10
N PHE A 9 31.90 8.62 -59.82
CA PHE A 9 32.28 7.27 -59.41
C PHE A 9 31.23 6.66 -58.49
N MET A 10 31.04 5.35 -58.63
CA MET A 10 29.93 4.59 -58.06
C MET A 10 30.18 4.08 -56.64
N LEU A 11 29.05 3.82 -55.96
CA LEU A 11 28.77 2.82 -54.93
C LEU A 11 29.92 2.25 -54.08
N ALA A 12 29.75 2.39 -52.77
CA ALA A 12 30.14 1.36 -51.79
C ALA A 12 29.06 1.24 -50.69
N SER A 13 28.01 0.47 -50.98
CA SER A 13 26.92 0.18 -50.05
C SER A 13 27.31 -0.97 -49.11
N LEU A 14 27.76 -0.68 -47.89
CA LEU A 14 28.12 -1.73 -46.91
C LEU A 14 28.07 -1.20 -45.47
N TRP A 15 26.89 -1.21 -44.85
CA TRP A 15 26.75 -1.19 -43.40
C TRP A 15 25.76 -2.27 -42.95
N LEU A 16 26.28 -3.11 -42.07
CA LEU A 16 25.77 -4.40 -41.61
C LEU A 16 24.32 -4.36 -41.11
N ALA A 17 23.53 -5.34 -41.54
CA ALA A 17 22.27 -5.67 -40.91
C ALA A 17 22.49 -6.51 -39.63
N GLY A 18 21.63 -6.30 -38.63
CA GLY A 18 21.32 -7.31 -37.61
C GLY A 18 22.17 -7.31 -36.33
N CYS A 19 21.69 -6.63 -35.29
CA CYS A 19 21.42 -7.20 -33.95
C CYS A 19 20.87 -6.14 -32.98
N SER A 20 19.63 -5.70 -33.19
CA SER A 20 18.89 -4.94 -32.17
C SER A 20 18.21 -5.90 -31.20
N SER A 21 18.95 -6.43 -30.23
CA SER A 21 18.37 -7.21 -29.13
C SER A 21 17.69 -6.28 -28.13
N THR A 22 16.39 -6.08 -28.29
CA THR A 22 15.54 -5.51 -27.23
C THR A 22 15.42 -6.51 -26.09
N ALA A 23 16.24 -6.33 -25.06
CA ALA A 23 16.09 -7.06 -23.79
C ALA A 23 14.82 -6.58 -23.05
N GLY A 24 13.66 -7.08 -23.48
CA GLY A 24 12.45 -7.04 -22.69
C GLY A 24 12.63 -7.78 -21.36
N VAL A 25 11.82 -7.44 -20.36
CA VAL A 25 11.93 -7.97 -18.98
C VAL A 25 11.48 -9.44 -18.82
N ASP A 26 11.23 -10.16 -19.91
CA ASP A 26 10.79 -11.56 -19.94
C ASP A 26 11.93 -12.58 -19.69
N GLY A 27 13.16 -12.11 -19.45
CA GLY A 27 14.35 -12.94 -19.20
C GLY A 27 14.65 -13.25 -17.73
N LEU A 28 13.72 -13.01 -16.78
CA LEU A 28 13.93 -13.33 -15.36
C LEU A 28 13.73 -14.83 -15.09
N GLN A 29 14.83 -15.57 -15.17
CA GLN A 29 14.93 -16.95 -14.69
C GLN A 29 14.63 -17.01 -13.18
N PRO A 30 13.78 -17.94 -12.69
CA PRO A 30 13.41 -17.99 -11.28
C PRO A 30 14.61 -18.31 -10.39
N SER A 31 14.78 -17.52 -9.32
CA SER A 31 15.84 -17.69 -8.32
C SER A 31 15.61 -18.91 -7.43
N ASN A 32 16.72 -19.50 -6.96
CA ASN A 32 16.74 -20.61 -5.99
C ASN A 32 16.44 -20.15 -4.54
N GLU A 33 15.69 -19.05 -4.32
CA GLU A 33 15.17 -18.74 -2.97
C GLU A 33 14.11 -19.79 -2.61
N THR A 34 14.41 -20.59 -1.59
CA THR A 34 13.69 -21.82 -1.21
C THR A 34 12.19 -21.61 -1.13
N THR A 35 11.46 -22.11 -2.13
CA THR A 35 10.00 -22.04 -2.16
C THR A 35 9.41 -23.14 -1.31
N SER A 36 8.82 -22.78 -0.17
CA SER A 36 7.89 -23.64 0.55
C SER A 36 6.62 -23.86 -0.29
N SER A 37 6.69 -24.87 -1.15
CA SER A 37 5.60 -25.58 -1.84
C SER A 37 4.25 -24.85 -1.98
N VAL A 38 4.03 -24.22 -3.14
CA VAL A 38 2.67 -24.01 -3.67
C VAL A 38 2.35 -25.16 -4.62
N VAL A 39 1.69 -26.20 -4.10
CA VAL A 39 1.05 -27.22 -4.95
C VAL A 39 -0.16 -26.57 -5.62
N ARG A 40 -0.21 -26.59 -6.96
CA ARG A 40 -1.41 -26.21 -7.71
C ARG A 40 -2.41 -27.37 -7.66
N PRO A 41 -3.66 -27.17 -7.21
CA PRO A 41 -4.73 -28.13 -7.48
C PRO A 41 -5.09 -28.05 -8.97
N SER A 42 -5.15 -29.20 -9.64
CA SER A 42 -5.92 -29.32 -10.88
C SER A 42 -7.42 -29.24 -10.54
N ALA A 43 -8.20 -28.59 -11.40
CA ALA A 43 -9.63 -28.36 -11.21
C ALA A 43 -10.48 -29.65 -11.41
N PRO A 44 -11.82 -29.58 -11.26
CA PRO A 44 -12.63 -28.92 -10.22
C PRO A 44 -13.40 -29.97 -9.39
N VAL A 45 -13.65 -29.72 -8.10
CA VAL A 45 -14.34 -30.69 -7.23
C VAL A 45 -15.87 -30.50 -7.24
N THR A 46 -16.58 -31.55 -7.64
CA THR A 46 -18.04 -31.69 -7.56
C THR A 46 -18.52 -31.83 -6.12
N ALA A 47 -19.75 -31.41 -5.82
CA ALA A 47 -20.28 -31.35 -4.46
C ALA A 47 -21.01 -32.64 -4.00
N ALA A 48 -21.15 -32.74 -2.67
CA ALA A 48 -22.03 -33.61 -1.86
C ALA A 48 -21.51 -35.01 -1.46
N PRO A 49 -22.00 -35.59 -0.33
CA PRO A 49 -22.57 -34.98 0.88
C PRO A 49 -21.83 -35.39 2.17
N ALA A 50 -22.32 -34.93 3.33
CA ALA A 50 -21.76 -35.24 4.65
C ALA A 50 -22.27 -36.58 5.22
N GLU A 51 -21.41 -37.28 5.97
CA GLU A 51 -21.81 -38.31 6.95
C GLU A 51 -21.17 -38.05 8.31
N THR A 52 -21.89 -38.43 9.35
CA THR A 52 -21.60 -38.24 10.77
C THR A 52 -21.09 -39.53 11.40
N ALA A 53 -20.12 -39.44 12.33
CA ALA A 53 -19.81 -40.53 13.26
C ALA A 53 -19.39 -39.98 14.63
N ASP A 54 -19.93 -40.59 15.68
CA ASP A 54 -19.84 -40.19 17.09
C ASP A 54 -18.74 -40.93 17.87
N LEU A 55 -18.31 -40.34 19.00
CA LEU A 55 -17.99 -40.93 20.33
C LEU A 55 -17.20 -42.27 20.45
N ALA A 56 -16.34 -42.54 21.45
CA ALA A 56 -15.66 -41.74 22.49
C ALA A 56 -14.48 -42.58 23.09
N PRO A 57 -14.16 -42.68 24.42
CA PRO A 57 -12.78 -42.43 24.87
C PRO A 57 -12.07 -43.58 25.61
N MET A 58 -10.76 -43.44 25.87
CA MET A 58 -10.07 -44.19 26.95
C MET A 58 -9.07 -43.33 27.76
N ARG A 59 -9.31 -43.36 29.08
CA ARG A 59 -8.35 -43.21 30.21
C ARG A 59 -7.27 -44.32 30.12
N SER A 60 -6.16 -44.37 30.87
CA SER A 60 -5.47 -43.56 31.92
C SER A 60 -4.07 -44.21 32.08
N ASP A 61 -3.08 -43.54 32.68
CA ASP A 61 -2.42 -44.04 33.92
C ASP A 61 -1.27 -43.17 34.43
N MET A 62 -1.16 -43.13 35.76
CA MET A 62 -0.21 -42.36 36.57
C MET A 62 0.88 -43.26 37.15
N VAL A 63 2.11 -42.74 37.24
CA VAL A 63 3.04 -42.83 38.40
C VAL A 63 3.91 -41.55 38.29
N ALA A 64 3.96 -40.59 39.22
CA ALA A 64 4.51 -40.61 40.60
C ALA A 64 5.98 -41.09 40.64
N ASP A 65 6.90 -40.56 41.45
CA ASP A 65 6.86 -39.42 42.38
C ASP A 65 8.31 -38.93 42.66
N ASN A 66 8.47 -37.73 43.24
CA ASN A 66 9.43 -37.40 44.32
C ASN A 66 9.59 -35.88 44.51
N ALA A 67 9.28 -35.43 45.73
CA ALA A 67 9.39 -34.04 46.20
C ALA A 67 10.54 -33.87 47.22
N VAL A 68 10.41 -32.85 48.10
CA VAL A 68 11.24 -32.40 49.25
C VAL A 68 12.03 -31.11 48.91
N ALA A 69 11.50 -29.90 49.16
CA ALA A 69 11.37 -29.18 50.45
C ALA A 69 12.64 -28.37 50.81
N ASP A 70 12.65 -27.25 51.55
CA ASP A 70 11.58 -26.40 52.13
C ASP A 70 12.16 -25.01 52.48
N ASN A 71 11.30 -23.98 52.60
CA ASN A 71 11.24 -23.00 53.72
C ASN A 71 10.66 -21.62 53.35
N ALA A 72 9.70 -21.18 54.17
CA ALA A 72 9.03 -19.87 54.23
C ALA A 72 8.37 -19.75 55.65
N PRO A 73 7.43 -18.82 55.95
CA PRO A 73 7.17 -17.50 55.37
C PRO A 73 7.64 -16.42 56.37
N PRO A 74 6.86 -15.88 57.36
CA PRO A 74 5.50 -15.30 57.40
C PRO A 74 5.54 -13.77 57.09
N PHE A 75 4.52 -12.90 57.19
CA PHE A 75 3.16 -12.85 57.79
C PHE A 75 2.24 -12.01 56.83
N SER A 76 0.93 -11.80 57.04
CA SER A 76 -0.25 -12.67 57.25
C SER A 76 -1.52 -11.78 57.40
N MET A 77 -2.75 -12.36 57.41
CA MET A 77 -4.01 -11.80 58.01
C MET A 77 -4.69 -10.58 57.29
N VAL A 78 -6.02 -10.47 57.05
CA VAL A 78 -7.26 -11.26 57.38
C VAL A 78 -8.33 -11.12 56.25
N GLU A 79 -9.30 -12.06 56.27
CA GLU A 79 -10.63 -12.23 55.61
C GLU A 79 -11.61 -11.00 55.73
N GLU A 80 -12.91 -10.95 55.34
CA GLU A 80 -14.05 -11.88 55.05
C GLU A 80 -14.86 -11.35 53.83
N GLU A 81 -15.49 -12.14 52.93
CA GLU A 81 -16.62 -13.09 52.98
C GLU A 81 -18.04 -12.45 52.93
N GLU A 82 -18.84 -12.78 51.88
CA GLU A 82 -20.22 -13.29 52.04
C GLU A 82 -20.79 -13.89 50.73
N ALA A 83 -21.75 -14.82 50.89
CA ALA A 83 -22.50 -15.54 49.85
C ALA A 83 -23.81 -16.10 50.48
N ILE A 84 -24.77 -16.76 49.82
CA ILE A 84 -24.90 -17.40 48.49
C ILE A 84 -26.40 -17.31 48.08
N VAL A 85 -26.80 -17.69 46.85
CA VAL A 85 -27.97 -18.60 46.58
C VAL A 85 -28.14 -18.87 45.08
N ALA A 86 -28.45 -20.13 44.72
CA ALA A 86 -28.84 -20.56 43.38
C ALA A 86 -30.26 -21.16 43.39
N GLY A 87 -31.00 -21.00 42.28
CA GLY A 87 -32.34 -21.57 42.09
C GLY A 87 -32.56 -22.02 40.63
N THR A 88 -33.10 -23.22 40.46
CA THR A 88 -33.24 -23.95 39.18
C THR A 88 -34.44 -23.47 38.32
N PRO A 89 -34.50 -23.79 37.00
CA PRO A 89 -35.35 -23.08 36.05
C PRO A 89 -36.74 -23.69 35.83
N GLN A 90 -37.72 -22.84 35.51
CA GLN A 90 -39.03 -23.23 34.94
C GLN A 90 -39.57 -22.14 34.01
N GLY A 91 -40.49 -22.52 33.12
CA GLY A 91 -41.47 -21.59 32.53
C GLY A 91 -41.20 -21.13 31.09
N SER A 92 -41.58 -21.96 30.12
CA SER A 92 -41.75 -21.53 28.73
C SER A 92 -43.04 -20.69 28.58
N THR A 93 -42.92 -19.38 28.35
CA THR A 93 -44.03 -18.55 27.86
C THR A 93 -43.62 -17.79 26.60
N ARG A 94 -44.27 -18.16 25.49
CA ARG A 94 -44.04 -17.63 24.15
C ARG A 94 -44.90 -16.37 23.97
N PRO A 95 -44.34 -15.18 23.70
CA PRO A 95 -45.14 -14.02 23.30
C PRO A 95 -45.84 -14.29 21.96
N GLN A 96 -47.02 -13.71 21.79
CA GLN A 96 -47.88 -13.95 20.63
C GLN A 96 -47.31 -13.31 19.35
N LEU A 97 -47.53 -13.96 18.21
CA LEU A 97 -47.21 -13.44 16.89
C LEU A 97 -48.33 -12.49 16.44
N GLU A 98 -48.01 -11.19 16.37
CA GLU A 98 -48.85 -10.22 15.66
C GLU A 98 -48.90 -10.53 14.15
N PRO A 99 -50.02 -10.28 13.45
CA PRO A 99 -50.15 -10.59 12.02
C PRO A 99 -49.16 -9.77 11.18
N ALA A 100 -48.34 -10.47 10.39
CA ALA A 100 -47.42 -9.83 9.46
C ALA A 100 -48.19 -9.01 8.41
N ALA A 101 -48.07 -7.68 8.48
CA ALA A 101 -48.57 -6.80 7.45
C ALA A 101 -47.88 -7.11 6.11
N LEU A 102 -48.67 -7.30 5.04
CA LEU A 102 -48.16 -7.57 3.70
C LEU A 102 -47.26 -6.42 3.23
N MET A 103 -45.94 -6.65 3.26
CA MET A 103 -44.99 -5.73 2.63
C MET A 103 -45.13 -5.85 1.11
N SER A 104 -45.71 -4.81 0.50
CA SER A 104 -45.81 -4.68 -0.95
C SER A 104 -44.46 -4.94 -1.62
N ALA A 105 -44.44 -5.78 -2.66
CA ALA A 105 -43.22 -6.19 -3.34
C ALA A 105 -42.38 -4.98 -3.77
N PRO A 106 -41.05 -4.99 -3.56
CA PRO A 106 -40.20 -3.87 -3.92
C PRO A 106 -40.22 -3.68 -5.43
N LYS A 107 -40.70 -2.51 -5.88
CA LYS A 107 -40.57 -2.11 -7.29
C LYS A 107 -39.09 -2.22 -7.69
N ARG A 108 -38.79 -2.97 -8.76
CA ARG A 108 -37.45 -3.00 -9.35
C ARG A 108 -37.05 -1.57 -9.71
N LEU A 109 -36.18 -0.98 -8.90
CA LEU A 109 -35.57 0.31 -9.19
C LEU A 109 -34.48 0.12 -10.25
N THR A 110 -34.89 0.00 -11.52
CA THR A 110 -34.00 0.20 -12.66
C THR A 110 -33.69 1.69 -12.79
N ARG A 111 -32.88 2.20 -11.87
CA ARG A 111 -32.21 3.49 -11.97
C ARG A 111 -30.75 3.25 -11.63
N ALA A 112 -29.87 3.45 -12.61
CA ALA A 112 -28.44 3.49 -12.34
C ALA A 112 -28.20 4.44 -11.17
N ALA A 113 -27.57 3.95 -10.10
CA ALA A 113 -27.26 4.78 -8.97
C ALA A 113 -26.34 5.92 -9.45
N PRO A 114 -26.65 7.20 -9.17
CA PRO A 114 -25.68 8.25 -9.40
C PRO A 114 -24.44 7.91 -8.57
N ALA A 115 -23.25 8.12 -9.15
CA ALA A 115 -21.99 7.90 -8.45
C ALA A 115 -22.06 8.58 -7.07
N MET A 116 -21.74 7.82 -6.02
CA MET A 116 -21.70 8.34 -4.64
C MET A 116 -20.94 9.66 -4.64
N LEU A 117 -21.60 10.74 -4.19
CA LEU A 117 -21.10 12.11 -4.30
C LEU A 117 -19.73 12.22 -3.64
N ALA A 118 -18.68 12.17 -4.46
CA ALA A 118 -17.31 12.35 -4.00
C ALA A 118 -17.21 13.74 -3.37
N SER A 119 -16.80 13.80 -2.11
CA SER A 119 -16.65 15.08 -1.41
C SER A 119 -15.65 15.95 -2.17
N PRO A 120 -15.99 17.20 -2.53
CA PRO A 120 -15.18 18.00 -3.44
C PRO A 120 -13.73 18.19 -2.94
N VAL A 121 -12.82 18.36 -3.89
CA VAL A 121 -11.41 18.61 -3.61
C VAL A 121 -11.28 19.92 -2.82
N THR A 122 -10.77 19.81 -1.59
CA THR A 122 -10.43 20.97 -0.78
C THR A 122 -9.14 21.58 -1.31
N ARG A 123 -9.18 22.88 -1.61
CA ARG A 123 -8.06 23.60 -2.18
C ARG A 123 -6.85 23.61 -1.25
N TYR A 124 -5.67 23.59 -1.86
CA TYR A 124 -4.39 23.70 -1.19
C TYR A 124 -4.29 24.93 -0.26
N GLY A 125 -3.99 24.69 1.01
CA GLY A 125 -3.72 25.71 2.02
C GLY A 125 -2.51 25.42 2.91
N PHE A 126 -1.64 24.46 2.53
CA PHE A 126 -0.44 24.16 3.30
C PHE A 126 0.60 25.29 3.21
N ARG A 127 1.40 25.43 4.27
CA ARG A 127 2.62 26.24 4.27
C ARG A 127 3.82 25.32 4.12
N ASP A 128 4.99 25.91 3.91
CA ASP A 128 6.26 25.19 3.80
C ASP A 128 7.34 26.02 4.50
N ALA A 129 8.21 25.39 5.27
CA ALA A 129 9.34 26.05 5.93
C ALA A 129 10.51 26.35 4.97
N LYS A 130 10.61 25.64 3.85
CA LYS A 130 11.65 25.81 2.83
C LYS A 130 11.08 25.65 1.40
N PRO A 131 10.12 26.50 0.99
CA PRO A 131 9.48 26.38 -0.32
C PRO A 131 10.47 26.57 -1.47
N ILE A 132 10.48 25.62 -2.42
CA ILE A 132 11.24 25.76 -3.66
C ILE A 132 10.42 26.48 -4.73
N ASN A 133 11.05 27.46 -5.39
CA ASN A 133 10.44 28.17 -6.50
C ASN A 133 10.56 27.36 -7.81
N PHE A 134 9.53 26.58 -8.11
CA PHE A 134 9.39 25.86 -9.38
C PHE A 134 8.80 26.72 -10.53
N GLY A 135 8.60 28.02 -10.32
CA GLY A 135 8.08 28.95 -11.33
C GLY A 135 6.69 28.58 -11.86
N LYS A 136 6.54 28.51 -13.19
CA LYS A 136 5.28 28.10 -13.85
C LYS A 136 4.91 26.64 -13.59
N ALA A 137 5.89 25.77 -13.31
CA ALA A 137 5.69 24.35 -13.01
C ALA A 137 5.52 24.09 -11.50
N SER A 138 4.89 25.02 -10.78
CA SER A 138 4.71 24.95 -9.33
C SER A 138 3.58 23.98 -8.96
N PRO A 139 3.77 23.11 -7.95
CA PRO A 139 2.77 22.12 -7.55
C PRO A 139 1.44 22.76 -7.11
N ARG A 140 1.46 24.02 -6.63
CA ARG A 140 0.27 24.81 -6.26
C ARG A 140 -0.76 25.03 -7.38
N TYR A 141 -0.40 24.70 -8.62
CA TYR A 141 -1.28 24.79 -9.79
C TYR A 141 -1.99 23.47 -10.10
N LEU A 142 -1.60 22.36 -9.45
CA LEU A 142 -2.32 21.08 -9.52
C LEU A 142 -3.47 21.09 -8.50
N ALA A 143 -4.59 20.46 -8.86
CA ALA A 143 -5.81 20.58 -8.07
C ALA A 143 -5.74 19.81 -6.74
N VAL A 144 -5.15 18.61 -6.78
CA VAL A 144 -5.28 17.62 -5.70
C VAL A 144 -3.97 17.44 -4.96
N HIS A 145 -3.92 18.04 -3.78
CA HIS A 145 -2.83 17.86 -2.82
C HIS A 145 -3.16 16.79 -1.77
N GLY A 146 -2.11 16.22 -1.20
CA GLY A 146 -2.16 15.24 -0.12
C GLY A 146 -0.86 15.24 0.67
N VAL A 147 -0.75 14.30 1.60
CA VAL A 147 0.41 14.16 2.49
C VAL A 147 0.85 12.71 2.56
N ASP A 148 2.04 12.47 3.08
CA ASP A 148 2.42 11.17 3.61
C ASP A 148 2.92 11.27 5.05
N VAL A 149 2.65 10.23 5.84
CA VAL A 149 2.92 10.21 7.29
C VAL A 149 3.33 8.84 7.80
N SER A 150 4.08 8.85 8.90
CA SER A 150 4.46 7.68 9.69
C SER A 150 4.31 7.98 11.18
N ARG A 151 4.85 7.13 12.06
CA ARG A 151 5.05 7.43 13.49
C ARG A 151 5.72 8.79 13.75
N TRP A 152 6.58 9.27 12.84
CA TRP A 152 7.38 10.49 13.03
C TRP A 152 6.54 11.78 13.09
N GLN A 153 5.35 11.80 12.50
CA GLN A 153 4.42 12.93 12.58
C GLN A 153 3.58 12.94 13.88
N GLY A 154 3.71 11.90 14.72
CA GLY A 154 3.04 11.81 16.01
C GLY A 154 1.52 11.88 15.91
N ASN A 155 0.88 12.61 16.83
CA ASN A 155 -0.57 12.78 16.84
C ASN A 155 -1.03 13.76 15.76
N VAL A 156 -1.53 13.21 14.65
CA VAL A 156 -2.06 13.97 13.52
C VAL A 156 -3.52 14.40 13.75
N ASN A 157 -3.81 15.69 13.61
CA ASN A 157 -5.17 16.24 13.52
C ASN A 157 -5.65 16.22 12.06
N TRP A 158 -6.27 15.11 11.69
CA TRP A 158 -6.74 14.80 10.34
C TRP A 158 -7.82 15.75 9.81
N GLY A 159 -8.75 16.21 10.65
CA GLY A 159 -9.75 17.20 10.25
C GLY A 159 -9.12 18.54 9.85
N LYS A 160 -8.05 18.94 10.55
CA LYS A 160 -7.30 20.16 10.20
C LYS A 160 -6.44 19.99 8.95
N LEU A 161 -5.86 18.80 8.73
CA LEU A 161 -5.22 18.47 7.44
C LEU A 161 -6.22 18.53 6.28
N ARG A 162 -7.40 17.91 6.42
CA ARG A 162 -8.48 17.95 5.43
C ARG A 162 -8.83 19.39 5.05
N ALA A 163 -9.11 20.22 6.06
CA ALA A 163 -9.45 21.63 5.90
C ALA A 163 -8.31 22.50 5.30
N GLN A 164 -7.05 22.04 5.37
CA GLN A 164 -5.89 22.69 4.75
C GLN A 164 -5.55 22.15 3.34
N GLY A 165 -6.42 21.30 2.76
CA GLY A 165 -6.25 20.80 1.41
C GLY A 165 -5.58 19.42 1.32
N ALA A 166 -5.54 18.64 2.41
CA ALA A 166 -5.30 17.21 2.29
C ALA A 166 -6.54 16.55 1.68
N ASN A 167 -6.40 15.99 0.48
CA ASN A 167 -7.45 15.20 -0.18
C ASN A 167 -7.12 13.70 -0.13
N PHE A 168 -5.83 13.38 -0.05
CA PHE A 168 -5.34 12.04 0.19
C PHE A 168 -4.22 11.99 1.23
N ALA A 169 -3.98 10.78 1.76
CA ALA A 169 -2.85 10.47 2.62
C ALA A 169 -2.28 9.09 2.30
N TYR A 170 -0.96 8.98 2.14
CA TYR A 170 -0.26 7.69 2.26
C TYR A 170 0.30 7.53 3.67
N ILE A 171 0.03 6.39 4.29
CA ILE A 171 0.31 6.14 5.70
C ILE A 171 1.26 4.95 5.79
N LYS A 172 2.39 5.12 6.49
CA LYS A 172 3.33 4.02 6.68
C LYS A 172 2.64 2.90 7.41
N ALA A 173 2.64 1.71 6.82
CA ALA A 173 2.12 0.52 7.45
C ALA A 173 3.24 -0.33 8.03
N THR A 174 4.19 -0.75 7.22
CA THR A 174 5.23 -1.68 7.65
C THR A 174 6.60 -1.32 7.09
N ASP A 175 7.64 -1.81 7.75
CA ASP A 175 8.99 -1.85 7.23
C ASP A 175 9.62 -3.23 7.49
N GLY A 176 10.38 -3.74 6.52
CA GLY A 176 10.92 -5.11 6.59
C GLY A 176 9.86 -6.21 6.73
N GLY A 177 10.23 -7.32 7.36
CA GLY A 177 9.37 -8.52 7.48
C GLY A 177 8.62 -8.62 8.81
N ASP A 178 8.80 -7.63 9.69
CA ASP A 178 8.67 -7.75 11.14
C ASP A 178 8.29 -6.44 11.86
N HIS A 179 8.40 -5.26 11.22
CA HIS A 179 8.06 -3.99 11.86
C HIS A 179 6.72 -3.45 11.33
N LEU A 180 5.79 -3.20 12.26
CA LEU A 180 4.54 -2.46 12.05
C LEU A 180 4.76 -1.03 12.56
N ASP A 181 4.35 -0.03 11.78
CA ASP A 181 4.37 1.35 12.28
C ASP A 181 3.29 1.50 13.37
N PRO A 182 3.66 1.87 14.62
CA PRO A 182 2.73 1.87 15.75
C PRO A 182 1.60 2.89 15.60
N MET A 183 1.73 3.87 14.68
CA MET A 183 0.69 4.85 14.40
C MET A 183 -0.19 4.46 13.20
N PHE A 184 0.14 3.39 12.45
CA PHE A 184 -0.56 3.00 11.22
C PHE A 184 -2.08 2.93 11.42
N MET A 185 -2.58 2.03 12.26
CA MET A 185 -4.03 1.81 12.40
C MET A 185 -4.79 3.01 12.98
N LYS A 186 -4.12 3.84 13.79
CA LYS A 186 -4.69 5.09 14.31
C LYS A 186 -4.83 6.13 13.20
N ASN A 187 -3.76 6.34 12.43
CA ASN A 187 -3.75 7.24 11.29
C ASN A 187 -4.72 6.78 10.18
N TRP A 188 -4.75 5.48 9.90
CA TRP A 188 -5.65 4.84 8.93
C TRP A 188 -7.12 5.14 9.21
N ARG A 189 -7.58 4.89 10.44
CA ARG A 189 -8.96 5.16 10.86
C ARG A 189 -9.28 6.65 10.90
N ASN A 190 -8.36 7.48 11.38
CA ASN A 190 -8.63 8.90 11.56
C ASN A 190 -8.56 9.70 10.24
N ALA A 191 -7.75 9.28 9.27
CA ALA A 191 -7.76 9.83 7.91
C ALA A 191 -9.09 9.53 7.20
N ASP A 192 -9.61 8.30 7.38
CA ASP A 192 -10.92 7.86 6.88
C ASP A 192 -12.05 8.72 7.44
N ALA A 193 -12.11 8.84 8.77
CA ALA A 193 -13.12 9.62 9.48
C ALA A 193 -13.09 11.12 9.15
N ALA A 194 -11.93 11.65 8.73
CA ALA A 194 -11.78 13.02 8.24
C ALA A 194 -12.09 13.17 6.73
N GLY A 195 -12.47 12.09 6.04
CA GLY A 195 -12.84 12.11 4.62
C GLY A 195 -11.68 12.23 3.64
N LEU A 196 -10.46 11.82 4.03
CA LEU A 196 -9.34 11.70 3.09
C LEU A 196 -9.38 10.33 2.39
N LYS A 197 -9.01 10.29 1.11
CA LYS A 197 -8.62 9.02 0.48
C LYS A 197 -7.29 8.53 1.08
N ARG A 198 -7.23 7.28 1.52
CA ARG A 198 -6.04 6.74 2.21
C ARG A 198 -5.45 5.55 1.49
N GLY A 199 -4.13 5.50 1.41
CA GLY A 199 -3.36 4.34 0.98
C GLY A 199 -2.29 3.99 2.00
N ALA A 200 -1.77 2.78 1.94
CA ALA A 200 -0.73 2.29 2.84
C ALA A 200 0.58 2.11 2.09
N TYR A 201 1.71 2.44 2.72
CA TYR A 201 3.03 2.22 2.13
C TYR A 201 3.91 1.28 2.95
N HIS A 202 4.76 0.53 2.24
CA HIS A 202 5.75 -0.39 2.78
C HIS A 202 7.15 0.11 2.49
N PHE A 203 7.95 0.37 3.53
CA PHE A 203 9.36 0.73 3.37
C PHE A 203 10.21 -0.53 3.16
N PHE A 204 10.74 -0.70 1.96
CA PHE A 204 11.38 -1.95 1.54
C PHE A 204 12.78 -2.14 2.15
N TYR A 205 13.07 -3.36 2.60
CA TYR A 205 14.29 -3.72 3.31
C TYR A 205 15.11 -4.75 2.52
N TRP A 206 16.24 -4.31 1.96
CA TRP A 206 17.07 -5.08 1.02
C TRP A 206 17.76 -6.33 1.62
N CYS A 207 17.67 -6.54 2.94
CA CYS A 207 18.22 -7.70 3.66
C CYS A 207 17.14 -8.74 4.07
N ARG A 208 15.87 -8.54 3.70
CA ARG A 208 14.79 -9.52 3.85
C ARG A 208 14.40 -10.10 2.48
N THR A 209 13.67 -11.22 2.43
CA THR A 209 13.11 -11.69 1.16
C THR A 209 11.96 -10.76 0.73
N ALA A 210 11.64 -10.73 -0.57
CA ALA A 210 10.48 -9.98 -1.05
C ALA A 210 9.15 -10.63 -0.63
N GLY A 211 9.15 -11.97 -0.53
CA GLY A 211 7.99 -12.77 -0.15
C GLY A 211 7.50 -12.46 1.27
N GLU A 212 8.41 -12.51 2.26
CA GLU A 212 8.11 -12.23 3.66
C GLU A 212 7.58 -10.80 3.87
N GLN A 213 8.18 -9.82 3.20
CA GLN A 213 7.79 -8.41 3.29
C GLN A 213 6.39 -8.19 2.74
N ALA A 214 6.05 -8.82 1.62
CA ALA A 214 4.70 -8.76 1.07
C ALA A 214 3.68 -9.42 2.00
N ASP A 215 3.99 -10.59 2.58
CA ASP A 215 3.10 -11.25 3.54
C ASP A 215 2.96 -10.45 4.84
N TRP A 216 4.01 -9.76 5.27
CA TRP A 216 3.98 -8.86 6.42
C TRP A 216 3.10 -7.63 6.17
N PHE A 217 3.21 -7.00 5.00
CA PHE A 217 2.30 -5.92 4.60
C PHE A 217 0.84 -6.40 4.52
N ILE A 218 0.59 -7.52 3.83
CA ILE A 218 -0.75 -8.12 3.67
C ILE A 218 -1.40 -8.46 5.02
N ARG A 219 -0.65 -9.01 5.98
CA ARG A 219 -1.17 -9.33 7.32
C ARG A 219 -1.57 -8.10 8.14
N ASN A 220 -0.98 -6.93 7.87
CA ASN A 220 -1.15 -5.72 8.69
C ASN A 220 -2.05 -4.66 8.03
N VAL A 221 -2.18 -4.64 6.71
CA VAL A 221 -2.94 -3.63 5.96
C VAL A 221 -4.27 -4.21 5.48
N PRO A 222 -5.42 -3.75 6.02
CA PRO A 222 -6.72 -4.32 5.69
C PRO A 222 -7.15 -3.91 4.28
N ARG A 223 -7.57 -4.88 3.47
CA ARG A 223 -8.24 -4.65 2.20
C ARG A 223 -9.65 -4.11 2.47
N VAL A 224 -9.88 -2.84 2.13
CA VAL A 224 -11.17 -2.16 2.31
C VAL A 224 -11.53 -1.34 1.08
N GLU A 225 -12.82 -1.21 0.79
CA GLU A 225 -13.31 -0.44 -0.35
C GLU A 225 -12.89 1.04 -0.27
N GLY A 226 -12.61 1.63 -1.44
CA GLY A 226 -12.26 3.04 -1.56
C GLY A 226 -10.86 3.43 -1.06
N ALA A 227 -10.06 2.48 -0.54
CA ALA A 227 -8.64 2.67 -0.28
C ALA A 227 -7.85 2.82 -1.60
N LEU A 228 -6.79 3.63 -1.55
CA LEU A 228 -5.86 3.81 -2.66
C LEU A 228 -4.93 2.58 -2.80
N PRO A 229 -4.38 2.33 -4.00
CA PRO A 229 -3.46 1.21 -4.22
C PRO A 229 -2.27 1.24 -3.24
N PRO A 230 -1.76 0.06 -2.84
CA PRO A 230 -0.63 -0.01 -1.91
C PRO A 230 0.65 0.53 -2.56
N VAL A 231 1.50 1.15 -1.77
CA VAL A 231 2.79 1.70 -2.24
C VAL A 231 3.94 0.80 -1.79
N ILE A 232 4.84 0.47 -2.71
CA ILE A 232 6.20 0.03 -2.38
C ILE A 232 7.11 1.27 -2.35
N ASP A 233 7.70 1.54 -1.19
CA ASP A 233 8.70 2.58 -1.00
C ASP A 233 10.09 1.95 -1.13
N VAL A 234 10.81 2.33 -2.19
CA VAL A 234 12.16 1.85 -2.49
C VAL A 234 13.15 2.99 -2.55
N GLU A 235 14.01 3.08 -1.52
CA GLU A 235 15.15 3.98 -1.53
C GLU A 235 16.42 3.37 -0.88
N TRP A 236 17.55 4.06 -1.05
CA TRP A 236 18.78 3.74 -0.35
C TRP A 236 18.78 4.38 1.04
N ASN A 237 18.39 3.59 2.05
CA ASN A 237 18.37 4.06 3.42
C ASN A 237 19.79 4.07 4.03
N GLY A 238 20.40 5.25 4.15
CA GLY A 238 21.71 5.43 4.78
C GLY A 238 21.72 5.12 6.30
N GLU A 239 20.59 5.22 6.98
CA GLU A 239 20.44 5.03 8.44
C GLU A 239 20.13 3.56 8.81
N SER A 240 19.51 2.81 7.90
CA SER A 240 19.19 1.38 8.02
C SER A 240 20.38 0.53 8.47
N SER A 241 20.18 -0.44 9.38
CA SER A 241 21.22 -1.44 9.72
C SER A 241 21.54 -2.39 8.57
N CYS A 242 20.57 -2.65 7.68
CA CYS A 242 20.85 -3.24 6.37
C CYS A 242 21.58 -2.23 5.47
N LYS A 243 22.88 -2.44 5.28
CA LYS A 243 23.72 -1.68 4.33
C LYS A 243 23.83 -2.34 2.94
N ARG A 244 23.07 -3.41 2.68
CA ARG A 244 23.16 -4.14 1.41
C ARG A 244 22.53 -3.34 0.27
N GLN A 245 23.31 -3.11 -0.79
CA GLN A 245 22.84 -2.64 -2.09
C GLN A 245 22.94 -3.82 -3.08
N PRO A 246 21.84 -4.57 -3.33
CA PRO A 246 21.85 -5.69 -4.26
C PRO A 246 22.10 -5.22 -5.70
N SER A 247 22.45 -6.15 -6.59
CA SER A 247 22.52 -5.84 -8.02
C SER A 247 21.17 -5.32 -8.53
N ARG A 248 21.21 -4.46 -9.55
CA ARG A 248 20.00 -3.94 -10.21
C ARG A 248 19.03 -5.06 -10.63
N ALA A 249 19.53 -6.18 -11.14
CA ALA A 249 18.70 -7.32 -11.52
C ALA A 249 17.94 -7.89 -10.30
N THR A 250 18.65 -8.13 -9.20
CA THR A 250 18.08 -8.59 -7.92
C THR A 250 17.10 -7.58 -7.31
N VAL A 251 17.36 -6.27 -7.46
CA VAL A 251 16.43 -5.21 -7.04
C VAL A 251 15.11 -5.32 -7.82
N LEU A 252 15.17 -5.37 -9.15
CA LEU A 252 13.99 -5.45 -10.01
C LEU A 252 13.19 -6.74 -9.78
N GLU A 253 13.88 -7.88 -9.66
CA GLU A 253 13.28 -9.17 -9.30
C GLU A 253 12.50 -9.08 -7.96
N LYS A 254 13.15 -8.59 -6.90
CA LYS A 254 12.53 -8.50 -5.57
C LYS A 254 11.37 -7.52 -5.53
N MET A 255 11.48 -6.38 -6.22
CA MET A 255 10.35 -5.47 -6.39
C MET A 255 9.17 -6.15 -7.10
N LYS A 256 9.42 -6.88 -8.19
CA LYS A 256 8.38 -7.59 -8.94
C LYS A 256 7.68 -8.66 -8.10
N VAL A 257 8.44 -9.48 -7.35
CA VAL A 257 7.87 -10.48 -6.42
C VAL A 257 6.97 -9.84 -5.36
N PHE A 258 7.41 -8.72 -4.77
CA PHE A 258 6.62 -7.99 -3.77
C PHE A 258 5.34 -7.41 -4.40
N MET A 259 5.47 -6.68 -5.51
CA MET A 259 4.34 -6.02 -6.17
C MET A 259 3.32 -7.03 -6.69
N ASP A 260 3.76 -8.15 -7.29
CA ASP A 260 2.87 -9.21 -7.78
C ASP A 260 2.02 -9.85 -6.66
N LYS A 261 2.58 -9.99 -5.45
CA LYS A 261 1.83 -10.51 -4.29
C LYS A 261 0.78 -9.51 -3.81
N LEU A 262 1.12 -8.22 -3.79
CA LEU A 262 0.18 -7.15 -3.43
C LEU A 262 -0.93 -6.99 -4.49
N GLU A 263 -0.59 -6.97 -5.78
CA GLU A 263 -1.57 -6.82 -6.87
C GLU A 263 -2.62 -7.94 -6.84
N ARG A 264 -2.17 -9.19 -6.62
CA ARG A 264 -3.07 -10.35 -6.42
C ARG A 264 -3.94 -10.25 -5.17
N HIS A 265 -3.43 -9.71 -4.06
CA HIS A 265 -4.19 -9.65 -2.81
C HIS A 265 -5.22 -8.49 -2.80
N TYR A 266 -4.78 -7.29 -3.16
CA TYR A 266 -5.63 -6.09 -3.11
C TYR A 266 -6.54 -5.96 -4.34
N GLY A 267 -6.14 -6.51 -5.49
CA GLY A 267 -6.80 -6.27 -6.79
C GLY A 267 -6.48 -4.89 -7.36
N GLN A 268 -5.38 -4.27 -6.90
CA GLN A 268 -4.93 -2.93 -7.28
C GLN A 268 -3.43 -2.99 -7.58
N ARG A 269 -3.01 -2.46 -8.73
CA ARG A 269 -1.59 -2.38 -9.08
C ARG A 269 -0.82 -1.47 -8.11
N PRO A 270 0.25 -1.95 -7.46
CA PRO A 270 1.03 -1.15 -6.53
C PRO A 270 1.65 0.09 -7.18
N ILE A 271 1.83 1.13 -6.38
CA ILE A 271 2.53 2.36 -6.76
C ILE A 271 3.99 2.25 -6.31
N ILE A 272 4.93 2.65 -7.17
CA ILE A 272 6.36 2.69 -6.83
C ILE A 272 6.71 4.09 -6.35
N TYR A 273 7.00 4.26 -5.06
CA TYR A 273 7.69 5.44 -4.56
C TYR A 273 9.21 5.26 -4.64
N THR A 274 9.94 6.32 -5.02
CA THR A 274 11.40 6.28 -5.14
C THR A 274 12.07 7.64 -4.93
N ALA A 275 13.29 7.57 -4.40
CA ALA A 275 14.26 8.65 -4.39
C ALA A 275 15.00 8.83 -5.75
N PRO A 276 15.61 10.01 -6.02
CA PRO A 276 16.29 10.29 -7.30
C PRO A 276 17.51 9.40 -7.60
N ASP A 277 18.29 9.07 -6.57
CA ASP A 277 19.47 8.22 -6.63
C ASP A 277 19.08 6.76 -6.87
N PHE A 278 18.15 6.23 -6.07
CA PHE A 278 17.61 4.88 -6.27
C PHE A 278 17.01 4.71 -7.68
N TYR A 279 16.28 5.71 -8.17
CA TYR A 279 15.74 5.69 -9.53
C TYR A 279 16.83 5.65 -10.60
N ARG A 280 17.87 6.50 -10.44
CA ARG A 280 19.01 6.58 -11.38
C ARG A 280 19.70 5.23 -11.51
N ASP A 281 19.90 4.55 -10.38
CA ASP A 281 20.64 3.29 -10.30
C ASP A 281 19.78 2.12 -10.80
N ASN A 282 18.54 2.00 -10.31
CA ASN A 282 17.73 0.79 -10.48
C ASN A 282 16.55 0.90 -11.45
N LEU A 283 15.92 2.07 -11.60
CA LEU A 283 14.56 2.15 -12.18
C LEU A 283 14.46 2.83 -13.56
N LYS A 284 15.50 3.51 -14.04
CA LYS A 284 15.55 4.02 -15.44
C LYS A 284 15.19 2.92 -16.44
N GLY A 285 14.13 3.11 -17.24
CA GLY A 285 13.66 2.13 -18.24
C GLY A 285 12.91 0.91 -17.69
N ALA A 286 12.81 0.73 -16.36
CA ALA A 286 12.04 -0.35 -15.75
C ALA A 286 10.63 0.11 -15.34
N PHE A 287 9.70 -0.85 -15.21
CA PHE A 287 8.34 -0.69 -14.72
C PHE A 287 7.59 0.51 -15.33
N LEU A 288 7.65 0.66 -16.67
CA LEU A 288 7.00 1.79 -17.36
C LEU A 288 5.46 1.75 -17.23
N ASP A 289 4.92 0.57 -16.95
CA ASP A 289 3.51 0.20 -16.77
C ASP A 289 3.02 0.26 -15.30
N TYR A 290 3.85 0.75 -14.39
CA TYR A 290 3.48 0.97 -12.98
C TYR A 290 3.30 2.47 -12.67
N PRO A 291 2.32 2.85 -11.83
CA PRO A 291 2.23 4.20 -11.33
C PRO A 291 3.45 4.56 -10.49
N PHE A 292 4.04 5.72 -10.76
CA PHE A 292 5.18 6.25 -10.02
C PHE A 292 4.79 7.39 -9.09
N TRP A 293 5.33 7.36 -7.88
CA TRP A 293 5.35 8.46 -6.93
C TRP A 293 6.80 8.94 -6.77
N LEU A 294 7.12 10.13 -7.27
CA LEU A 294 8.50 10.60 -7.36
C LEU A 294 8.83 11.61 -6.26
N ARG A 295 9.92 11.39 -5.51
CA ARG A 295 10.48 12.44 -4.65
C ARG A 295 11.31 13.43 -5.48
N ALA A 296 10.89 14.69 -5.54
CA ALA A 296 11.64 15.74 -6.24
C ALA A 296 11.52 17.09 -5.50
N VAL A 297 12.18 17.20 -4.35
CA VAL A 297 12.03 18.33 -3.41
C VAL A 297 12.95 19.53 -3.69
N ALA A 298 13.83 19.45 -4.70
CA ALA A 298 14.81 20.50 -5.03
C ALA A 298 14.72 21.00 -6.48
N ARG A 299 14.20 20.19 -7.40
CA ARG A 299 14.04 20.49 -8.83
C ARG A 299 12.79 19.77 -9.34
N HIS A 300 12.07 20.37 -10.29
CA HIS A 300 10.85 19.80 -10.87
C HIS A 300 11.10 18.38 -11.44
N PRO A 301 10.14 17.42 -11.34
CA PRO A 301 10.31 16.05 -11.80
C PRO A 301 10.88 15.90 -13.21
N SER A 302 10.47 16.72 -14.18
CA SER A 302 11.01 16.67 -15.56
C SER A 302 12.52 16.96 -15.69
N LYS A 303 13.18 17.48 -14.65
CA LYS A 303 14.63 17.71 -14.59
C LYS A 303 15.40 16.66 -13.78
N VAL A 304 14.69 15.83 -13.00
CA VAL A 304 15.26 14.78 -12.14
C VAL A 304 15.00 13.40 -12.74
N TYR A 305 13.82 13.22 -13.35
CA TYR A 305 13.30 12.00 -13.95
C TYR A 305 12.86 12.29 -15.41
N PRO A 306 13.78 12.66 -16.32
CA PRO A 306 13.41 13.02 -17.69
C PRO A 306 12.68 11.87 -18.39
N GLY A 307 11.54 12.17 -19.02
CA GLY A 307 10.71 11.20 -19.74
C GLY A 307 9.90 10.22 -18.88
N ARG A 308 9.99 10.26 -17.54
CA ARG A 308 9.22 9.38 -16.66
C ARG A 308 7.81 9.95 -16.43
N LYS A 309 6.78 9.24 -16.90
CA LYS A 309 5.39 9.46 -16.43
C LYS A 309 5.31 9.23 -14.92
N TRP A 310 4.54 10.06 -14.21
CA TRP A 310 4.35 9.96 -12.76
C TRP A 310 2.91 10.29 -12.39
N LEU A 311 2.44 9.67 -11.32
CA LEU A 311 1.10 9.80 -10.78
C LEU A 311 1.07 10.72 -9.55
N PHE A 312 2.10 10.64 -8.71
CA PHE A 312 2.28 11.49 -7.54
C PHE A 312 3.68 12.12 -7.52
N TRP A 313 3.79 13.32 -6.95
CA TRP A 313 5.06 14.00 -6.74
C TRP A 313 5.14 14.49 -5.28
N GLN A 314 6.11 13.96 -4.53
CA GLN A 314 6.52 14.52 -3.24
C GLN A 314 7.45 15.72 -3.52
N TYR A 315 6.92 16.92 -3.29
CA TYR A 315 7.55 18.18 -3.68
C TYR A 315 8.20 18.94 -2.52
N SER A 316 7.92 18.53 -1.29
CA SER A 316 8.53 19.08 -0.07
C SER A 316 8.52 18.06 1.05
N GLY A 317 9.59 18.03 1.85
CA GLY A 317 9.66 17.40 3.17
C GLY A 317 9.77 18.41 4.32
N SER A 318 9.36 19.64 4.05
CA SER A 318 9.33 20.75 5.01
C SER A 318 7.97 21.43 5.11
N GLY A 319 6.92 20.72 4.71
CA GLY A 319 5.54 21.15 4.87
C GLY A 319 5.22 21.52 6.30
N LEU A 320 4.48 22.61 6.46
CA LEU A 320 3.96 23.10 7.72
C LEU A 320 2.44 23.05 7.65
N SER A 321 1.86 22.14 8.43
CA SER A 321 0.44 22.10 8.72
C SER A 321 0.23 22.26 10.22
N HIS A 322 -0.80 22.99 10.61
CA HIS A 322 -1.25 23.02 12.00
C HIS A 322 -1.89 21.69 12.44
N GLY A 323 -2.01 20.71 11.53
CA GLY A 323 -2.47 19.36 11.79
C GLY A 323 -1.38 18.41 12.32
N VAL A 324 -0.10 18.81 12.34
CA VAL A 324 1.00 18.03 12.93
C VAL A 324 1.93 18.91 13.75
N THR A 325 2.67 18.31 14.68
CA THR A 325 3.79 18.96 15.34
C THR A 325 5.06 18.69 14.54
N GLY A 326 5.60 19.71 13.88
CA GLY A 326 6.84 19.60 13.09
C GLY A 326 6.61 19.65 11.58
N ARG A 327 7.38 18.85 10.83
CA ARG A 327 7.35 18.81 9.36
C ARG A 327 6.52 17.63 8.86
N ILE A 328 5.90 17.83 7.71
CA ILE A 328 5.16 16.80 6.97
C ILE A 328 5.57 16.84 5.50
N ASP A 329 5.59 15.67 4.88
CA ASP A 329 5.84 15.51 3.46
C ASP A 329 4.58 15.88 2.66
N LEU A 330 4.76 16.74 1.64
CA LEU A 330 3.69 17.29 0.83
C LEU A 330 3.70 16.72 -0.58
N ASN A 331 2.52 16.30 -1.03
CA ASN A 331 2.33 15.59 -2.28
C ASN A 331 1.27 16.25 -3.16
N VAL A 332 1.43 16.07 -4.48
CA VAL A 332 0.42 16.37 -5.49
C VAL A 332 0.16 15.16 -6.36
N PHE A 333 -1.10 15.01 -6.79
CA PHE A 333 -1.50 14.09 -7.85
C PHE A 333 -1.33 14.76 -9.24
N HIS A 334 -0.95 13.98 -10.24
CA HIS A 334 -0.80 14.45 -11.62
C HIS A 334 -2.15 14.47 -12.36
N GLY A 335 -2.92 15.55 -12.18
CA GLY A 335 -4.15 15.76 -12.94
C GLY A 335 -5.06 16.84 -12.35
N ASP A 336 -6.23 16.98 -12.98
CA ASP A 336 -7.34 17.78 -12.45
C ASP A 336 -8.20 16.95 -11.46
N GLU A 337 -9.23 17.58 -10.88
CA GLU A 337 -10.15 16.93 -9.95
C GLU A 337 -10.94 15.76 -10.58
N ARG A 338 -11.28 15.84 -11.88
CA ARG A 338 -12.00 14.77 -12.58
C ARG A 338 -11.08 13.56 -12.81
N ALA A 339 -9.84 13.78 -13.25
CA ALA A 339 -8.84 12.74 -13.40
C ALA A 339 -8.55 12.04 -12.06
N TRP A 340 -8.50 12.81 -10.98
CA TRP A 340 -8.40 12.28 -9.62
C TRP A 340 -9.56 11.35 -9.26
N TRP A 341 -10.81 11.76 -9.47
CA TRP A 341 -11.97 10.93 -9.11
C TRP A 341 -12.12 9.71 -10.02
N ALA A 342 -11.79 9.81 -11.31
CA ALA A 342 -11.77 8.67 -12.23
C ALA A 342 -10.71 7.64 -11.80
N TRP A 343 -9.49 8.08 -11.50
CA TRP A 343 -8.41 7.20 -11.04
C TRP A 343 -8.71 6.59 -9.66
N ALA A 344 -9.08 7.40 -8.66
CA ALA A 344 -9.38 6.94 -7.29
C ALA A 344 -10.68 6.13 -7.19
N GLY A 345 -11.54 6.18 -8.21
CA GLY A 345 -12.70 5.31 -8.39
C GLY A 345 -12.42 4.02 -9.16
N GLY A 346 -11.17 3.78 -9.60
CA GLY A 346 -10.77 2.59 -10.35
C GLY A 346 -11.19 2.58 -11.83
N GLN A 347 -11.54 3.73 -12.40
CA GLN A 347 -12.03 3.86 -13.78
C GLN A 347 -10.94 4.14 -14.83
N THR A 348 -9.68 4.28 -14.42
CA THR A 348 -8.59 4.65 -15.33
C THR A 348 -7.29 3.96 -14.97
N THR A 349 -6.73 3.21 -15.93
CA THR A 349 -5.37 2.69 -15.88
C THR A 349 -4.36 3.77 -16.27
N VAL A 350 -3.16 3.73 -15.69
CA VAL A 350 -2.12 4.78 -15.85
C VAL A 350 -1.66 4.96 -17.30
N ALA A 351 -1.94 3.98 -18.17
CA ALA A 351 -1.67 4.06 -19.60
C ALA A 351 -2.46 5.18 -20.30
N ASP A 352 -3.66 5.51 -19.81
CA ASP A 352 -4.64 6.36 -20.49
C ASP A 352 -4.60 7.85 -20.06
N ALA A 353 -3.62 8.22 -19.24
CA ALA A 353 -3.37 9.60 -18.81
C ALA A 353 -2.30 10.26 -19.71
N ASP A 354 -2.69 10.61 -20.94
CA ASP A 354 -1.94 11.43 -21.91
C ASP A 354 -2.73 12.68 -22.31
#